data_AF-A0A495P222-F1
#
_entry.id   AF-A0A495P222-F1
#
_cell.length_a   1.000
_cell.length_b   1.000
_cell.length_c   1.000
_cell.angle_alpha   90.00
_cell.angle_beta   90.00
_cell.angle_gamma   90.00
#
_symmetry.space_group_name_H-M   'P 1'
#
loop_
_entity.id
_entity.type
_entity.pdbx_description
1 polymer ?
#
loop_
_entity_poly.entity_id
_entity_poly.type
_entity_poly.pdbx_seq_one_letter_code
_entity_poly.pdbx_strand_id
1 'polypeptide(L)' 'MQLPSLTLTPCAVSAARAIISNADLAADAPESLRRLAYMVAASAHGVMQRQRHRPANTRKDA' A
#
# COMPACT_ATOMS: atom_id res chain seq x y z
N MET A 1 -8.50 2.98 17.46
CA MET A 1 -7.07 3.06 17.07
C MET A 1 -7.00 3.69 15.70
N GLN A 2 -6.75 5.00 15.64
CA GLN A 2 -6.58 5.74 14.40
C GLN A 2 -5.14 5.47 13.93
N LEU A 3 -4.98 4.70 12.85
CA LEU A 3 -3.66 4.52 12.23
C LEU A 3 -3.12 5.92 11.90
N PRO A 4 -1.87 6.26 12.25
CA PRO A 4 -1.30 7.54 11.89
C PRO A 4 -1.40 7.67 10.37
N SER A 5 -2.15 8.66 9.90
CA SER A 5 -2.26 8.96 8.48
C SER A 5 -0.85 9.26 7.98
N LEU A 6 -0.28 8.33 7.21
CA LEU A 6 1.02 8.54 6.56
C LEU A 6 0.95 9.88 5.83
N THR A 7 1.86 10.78 6.17
CA THR A 7 1.92 12.11 5.55
C THR A 7 2.30 11.89 4.08
N LEU A 8 1.31 11.96 3.20
CA LEU A 8 1.51 11.82 1.76
C LEU A 8 2.17 13.10 1.25
N THR A 9 3.49 13.09 1.14
CA THR A 9 4.23 14.19 0.52
C THR A 9 4.13 14.09 -1.00
N PRO A 10 4.07 15.20 -1.75
CA PRO A 10 4.07 15.17 -3.21
C PRO A 10 5.29 14.44 -3.79
N CYS A 11 6.44 14.55 -3.11
CA CYS A 11 7.67 13.85 -3.45
C CYS A 11 7.51 12.32 -3.37
N ALA A 12 6.86 11.80 -2.32
CA ALA A 12 6.62 10.37 -2.18
C ALA A 12 5.69 9.83 -3.26
N VAL A 13 4.67 10.61 -3.67
CA VAL A 13 3.76 10.23 -4.75
C VAL A 13 4.48 10.19 -6.10
N SER A 14 5.35 11.16 -6.37
CA SER A 14 6.17 11.18 -7.60
C SER A 14 7.12 9.98 -7.67
N ALA A 15 7.84 9.70 -6.58
CA ALA A 15 8.73 8.54 -6.49
C ALA A 15 7.97 7.21 -6.65
N ALA A 16 6.82 7.07 -5.98
CA ALA A 16 5.98 5.89 -6.11
C ALA A 16 5.49 5.67 -7.55
N ARG A 17 5.08 6.74 -8.24
CA ARG A 17 4.70 6.66 -9.65
C ARG A 17 5.87 6.23 -10.54
N ALA A 18 7.07 6.76 -10.31
CA ALA A 18 8.26 6.38 -11.08
C ALA A 18 8.59 4.89 -10.95
N ILE A 19 8.45 4.32 -9.75
CA ILE A 19 8.63 2.88 -9.50
C ILE A 19 7.55 2.05 -10.20
N ILE A 20 6.30 2.50 -10.19
CA ILE A 20 5.19 1.78 -10.84
C ILE A 20 5.28 1.85 -12.37
N SER A 21 5.72 2.99 -12.93
CA SER A 21 5.77 3.20 -14.37
C SER A 21 6.99 2.58 -15.05
N ASN A 22 8.01 2.21 -14.29
CA ASN A 22 9.25 1.63 -14.82
C ASN A 22 9.40 0.18 -14.37
N ALA A 23 9.31 -0.75 -15.32
CA ALA A 23 9.35 -2.18 -15.07
C ALA A 23 10.71 -2.66 -14.52
N ASP A 24 11.82 -2.04 -14.93
CA ASP A 24 13.16 -2.41 -14.44
C ASP A 24 13.31 -2.02 -12.96
N LEU A 25 12.88 -0.80 -12.60
CA LEU A 25 12.88 -0.35 -11.20
C LEU A 25 11.95 -1.19 -10.32
N ALA A 26 10.84 -1.67 -10.86
CA ALA A 26 9.95 -2.57 -10.15
C ALA A 26 10.56 -3.97 -9.96
N ALA A 27 11.28 -4.48 -10.96
CA ALA A 27 11.93 -5.79 -10.91
C ALA A 27 13.07 -5.83 -9.87
N ASP A 28 13.86 -4.76 -9.79
CA ASP A 28 14.95 -4.64 -8.82
C ASP A 28 14.48 -4.35 -7.39
N ALA A 29 13.25 -3.84 -7.22
CA ALA A 29 12.71 -3.50 -5.92
C ALA A 29 12.11 -4.72 -5.18
N PRO A 30 12.38 -4.85 -3.85
CA PRO A 30 11.74 -5.87 -3.04
C PRO A 30 10.22 -5.70 -3.02
N GLU A 31 9.49 -6.81 -2.84
CA GLU A 31 8.03 -6.85 -2.94
C GLU A 31 7.35 -5.85 -1.99
N SER A 32 7.89 -5.67 -0.79
CA SER A 32 7.41 -4.71 0.20
C SER A 32 7.43 -3.27 -0.32
N LEU A 33 8.48 -2.88 -1.07
CA LEU A 33 8.60 -1.55 -1.64
C LEU A 33 7.64 -1.33 -2.81
N ARG A 34 7.45 -2.33 -3.68
CA ARG A 34 6.44 -2.27 -4.75
C ARG A 34 5.04 -2.10 -4.19
N ARG A 35 4.71 -2.86 -3.14
CA ARG A 35 3.41 -2.80 -2.46
C ARG A 35 3.20 -1.43 -1.80
N LEU A 36 4.23 -0.88 -1.18
CA LEU A 36 4.21 0.47 -0.62
C LEU A 36 4.00 1.53 -1.70
N ALA A 37 4.73 1.47 -2.82
CA ALA A 37 4.57 2.39 -3.93
C ALA A 37 3.14 2.38 -4.47
N TYR A 38 2.55 1.18 -4.64
CA TYR A 38 1.14 1.05 -5.01
C TYR A 38 0.20 1.69 -3.99
N MET A 39 0.39 1.45 -2.70
CA MET A 39 -0.44 2.05 -1.64
C MET A 39 -0.35 3.57 -1.62
N VAL A 40 0.84 4.14 -1.81
CA VAL A 40 1.05 5.59 -1.88
C VAL A 40 0.36 6.18 -3.10
N ALA A 41 0.52 5.57 -4.27
CA ALA A 41 -0.13 6.01 -5.50
C ALA A 41 -1.66 5.91 -5.40
N ALA A 42 -2.19 4.79 -4.90
CA ALA A 42 -3.63 4.58 -4.71
C ALA A 42 -4.22 5.60 -3.72
N SER A 43 -3.52 5.86 -2.62
CA SER A 43 -3.96 6.84 -1.61
C SER A 43 -3.97 8.27 -2.16
N ALA A 44 -3.04 8.62 -3.06
CA ALA A 44 -3.05 9.91 -3.76
C ALA A 44 -4.28 10.11 -4.67
N HIS A 45 -4.89 9.01 -5.13
CA HIS A 45 -6.15 9.02 -5.89
C HIS A 45 -7.40 8.90 -5.01
N GLY A 46 -7.26 9.01 -3.68
CA GLY A 46 -8.38 8.93 -2.74
C GLY A 46 -8.86 7.50 -2.46
N VAL A 47 -8.12 6.47 -2.91
CA VAL A 47 -8.46 5.07 -2.64
C VAL A 47 -7.97 4.70 -1.24
N MET A 48 -8.89 4.67 -0.28
CA MET A 48 -8.61 4.09 1.03
C MET A 48 -8.60 2.56 0.94
N GLN A 49 -7.41 1.96 0.97
CA GLN A 49 -7.28 0.52 1.14
C GLN A 49 -7.63 0.15 2.59
N ARG A 50 -8.91 -0.08 2.84
CA ARG A 50 -9.39 -0.62 4.12
C ARG A 50 -8.87 -2.06 4.23
N GLN A 51 -7.93 -2.31 5.13
CA GLN A 51 -7.63 -3.69 5.54
C GLN A 51 -8.95 -4.29 6.02
N ARG A 52 -9.51 -5.23 5.23
CA ARG A 52 -10.64 -6.03 5.68
C ARG A 52 -10.11 -6.97 6.75
N HIS A 53 -10.17 -6.53 8.01
CA HIS A 53 -9.99 -7.40 9.15
C HIS A 53 -11.16 -8.37 9.16
N ARG A 54 -11.06 -9.46 8.39
CA ARG A 54 -11.97 -10.60 8.54
C ARG A 54 -11.54 -11.27 9.84
N PRO A 55 -12.33 -11.20 10.93
CA PRO A 55 -12.02 -12.04 12.08
C PRO A 55 -12.01 -13.48 11.57
N ALA A 56 -10.95 -14.22 11.90
CA ALA A 56 -10.97 -15.66 11.71
C ALA A 56 -12.12 -16.17 12.59
N ASN A 57 -13.27 -16.51 11.98
CA ASN A 57 -14.34 -17.18 12.69
C ASN A 57 -13.75 -18.48 13.22
N THR A 58 -13.30 -18.48 14.46
CA THR A 58 -13.01 -19.68 15.22
C THR A 58 -14.36 -20.33 15.52
N ARG A 59 -14.93 -21.02 14.53
CA ARG A 59 -15.83 -22.13 14.82
C ARG A 59 -14.97 -23.20 15.49
N LYS A 60 -14.84 -23.10 16.81
CA LYS A 60 -14.64 -24.28 17.64
C LYS A 60 -16.02 -24.91 17.77
N ASP A 61 -16.34 -25.77 16.82
CA ASP A 61 -17.19 -26.91 17.11
C ASP A 61 -16.37 -27.85 18.01
N ALA A 62 -16.77 -27.96 19.27
CA ALA A 62 -16.44 -29.04 20.20
C ALA A 62 -17.45 -29.02 21.34
#